data_AF-A0A1G9HQA1-F1
#
_entry.id   AF-A0A1G9HQA1-F1
#
_cell.length_a   1.000
_cell.length_b   1.000
_cell.length_c   1.000
_cell.angle_alpha   90.00
_cell.angle_beta   90.00
_cell.angle_gamma   90.00
#
_symmetry.space_group_name_H-M   'P 1'
#
loop_
_entity.id
_entity.type
_entity.pdbx_description
1 polymer ?
#
loop_
_entity_poly.entity_id
_entity_poly.type
_entity_poly.pdbx_seq_one_letter_code
_entity_poly.pdbx_strand_id
1 'polypeptide(L)'
;MIIQAGYDFQDLARPYIVQGGKLMPKLVLICVDEEMRLDTVEVMAEDFAGSLTPFHDAVLAALNPEFTKYFAIAHPGRFSEYDFSEPIMDEAGALESKAAERGMQLIGHFAIDETGYMSARALSYFDQYPNHDDLPRTMVHWAHSKLGKCG
;
A
#
# COMPACT_ATOMS: atom_id res chain seq x y z
N MET A 1 5.68 13.45 -3.93
CA MET A 1 6.70 12.59 -3.29
C MET A 1 6.94 11.41 -4.21
N ILE A 2 8.15 10.85 -4.28
CA ILE A 2 8.41 9.61 -5.01
C ILE A 2 8.44 8.47 -3.99
N ILE A 3 7.71 7.40 -4.26
CA ILE A 3 7.69 6.17 -3.47
C ILE A 3 8.81 5.26 -3.98
N GLN A 4 9.74 4.90 -3.11
CA GLN A 4 10.92 4.09 -3.45
C GLN A 4 10.91 2.74 -2.72
N ALA A 5 10.17 2.64 -1.62
CA ALA A 5 10.08 1.44 -0.80
C ALA A 5 8.69 1.19 -0.24
N GLY A 6 8.43 -0.06 0.16
CA GLY A 6 7.22 -0.44 0.88
C GLY A 6 6.99 0.37 2.17
N TYR A 7 8.05 0.71 2.90
CA TYR A 7 7.93 1.50 4.13
C TYR A 7 7.50 2.96 3.90
N ASP A 8 7.61 3.50 2.68
CA ASP A 8 7.10 4.84 2.39
C ASP A 8 5.56 4.87 2.52
N PHE A 9 4.89 3.77 2.18
CA PHE A 9 3.44 3.67 2.30
C PHE A 9 2.97 3.66 3.74
N GLN A 10 3.66 2.92 4.63
CA GLN A 10 3.28 2.93 6.04
C GLN A 10 3.54 4.30 6.67
N ASP A 11 4.61 5.02 6.29
CA ASP A 11 4.86 6.37 6.79
C ASP A 11 3.76 7.36 6.37
N LEU A 12 3.22 7.19 5.15
CA LEU A 12 2.09 7.98 4.67
C LEU A 12 0.77 7.64 5.37
N ALA A 13 0.52 6.36 5.68
CA ALA A 13 -0.72 5.91 6.30
C ALA A 13 -0.74 6.08 7.83
N ARG A 14 0.41 5.95 8.48
CA ARG A 14 0.54 5.93 9.95
C ARG A 14 -0.08 7.14 10.65
N PRO A 15 0.04 8.39 10.16
CA PRO A 15 -0.60 9.54 10.79
C PRO A 15 -2.13 9.45 10.87
N TYR A 16 -2.76 8.66 9.99
CA TYR A 16 -4.20 8.45 10.00
C TYR A 16 -4.60 7.34 10.96
N ILE A 17 -3.78 6.28 11.06
CA ILE A 17 -4.07 5.07 11.84
C ILE A 17 -3.58 5.19 13.29
N VAL A 18 -2.46 5.85 13.55
CA VAL A 18 -1.89 6.01 14.89
C VAL A 18 -1.84 7.49 15.25
N GLN A 19 -2.74 7.91 16.14
CA GLN A 19 -2.88 9.31 16.55
C GLN A 19 -2.71 9.45 18.06
N GLY A 20 -1.71 10.22 18.50
CA GLY A 20 -1.44 10.41 19.93
C GLY A 20 -1.22 9.10 20.69
N GLY A 21 -0.62 8.09 20.03
CA GLY A 21 -0.42 6.75 20.59
C GLY A 21 -1.68 5.90 20.70
N LYS A 22 -2.75 6.22 19.96
CA LYS A 22 -3.98 5.43 19.90
C LYS A 22 -4.22 4.92 18.48
N LEU A 23 -4.76 3.71 18.39
CA LEU A 23 -5.22 3.16 17.12
C LEU A 23 -6.58 3.73 16.73
N MET A 24 -6.61 4.29 15.54
CA MET A 24 -7.81 4.79 14.88
C MET A 24 -8.33 3.70 13.92
N PRO A 25 -9.64 3.43 13.92
CA PRO A 25 -10.25 2.42 13.05
C PRO A 25 -10.35 2.91 11.59
N LYS A 26 -9.23 3.28 10.95
CA LYS A 26 -9.24 3.85 9.60
C LYS A 26 -8.72 2.90 8.54
N LEU A 27 -9.42 2.83 7.40
CA LEU A 27 -8.87 2.25 6.18
C LEU A 27 -8.30 3.39 5.32
N VAL A 28 -7.04 3.28 4.95
CA VAL A 28 -6.32 4.27 4.16
C VAL A 28 -5.97 3.68 2.80
N LEU A 29 -6.23 4.45 1.75
CA LEU A 29 -5.82 4.18 0.38
C LEU A 29 -4.71 5.17 0.00
N ILE A 30 -3.69 4.67 -0.69
CA ILE A 30 -2.61 5.50 -1.24
C ILE A 30 -2.51 5.20 -2.73
N CYS A 31 -2.65 6.24 -3.56
CA CYS A 31 -2.61 6.13 -5.02
C CYS A 31 -1.27 6.66 -5.56
N VAL A 32 -0.73 5.97 -6.57
CA VAL A 32 0.60 6.25 -7.12
C VAL A 32 0.56 6.14 -8.65
N ASP A 33 1.23 7.07 -9.32
CA ASP A 33 1.35 7.08 -10.78
C ASP A 33 2.36 6.05 -11.32
N GLU A 34 2.45 5.97 -12.65
CA GLU A 34 3.37 5.07 -13.36
C GLU A 34 4.86 5.42 -13.19
N GLU A 35 5.22 6.50 -12.50
CA GLU A 35 6.61 6.88 -12.19
C GLU A 35 6.88 6.82 -10.68
N MET A 36 6.02 6.11 -9.94
CA MET A 36 6.03 6.01 -8.49
C MET A 36 5.82 7.33 -7.75
N ARG A 37 5.21 8.34 -8.38
CA ARG A 37 4.86 9.58 -7.68
C ARG A 37 3.55 9.41 -6.94
N LEU A 38 3.56 9.81 -5.67
CA LEU A 38 2.36 9.92 -4.86
C LEU A 38 1.36 10.86 -5.53
N ASP A 39 0.17 10.33 -5.78
CA ASP A 39 -0.99 11.06 -6.28
C ASP A 39 -1.87 11.50 -5.10
N THR A 40 -2.51 10.54 -4.41
CA THR A 40 -3.40 10.81 -3.28
C THR A 40 -3.14 9.91 -2.08
N VAL A 41 -3.54 10.38 -0.90
CA VAL A 41 -3.71 9.59 0.33
C VAL A 41 -5.11 9.88 0.86
N GLU A 42 -5.95 8.86 0.92
CA GLU A 42 -7.38 9.00 1.22
C GLU A 42 -7.81 8.06 2.35
N VAL A 43 -8.67 8.55 3.24
CA VAL A 43 -9.32 7.71 4.26
C VAL A 43 -10.61 7.17 3.66
N MET A 44 -10.62 5.87 3.38
CA MET A 44 -11.74 5.16 2.77
C MET A 44 -12.82 4.78 3.78
N ALA A 45 -12.45 4.62 5.04
CA ALA A 45 -13.36 4.31 6.14
C ALA A 45 -12.85 4.95 7.43
N GLU A 46 -13.76 5.50 8.23
CA GLU A 46 -13.48 6.06 9.56
C GLU A 46 -13.72 5.05 10.70
N ASP A 47 -14.36 3.92 10.41
CA ASP A 47 -14.81 2.88 11.32
C ASP A 47 -14.51 1.45 10.79
N PHE A 48 -13.33 1.27 10.19
CA PHE A 48 -12.85 0.01 9.66
C PHE A 48 -12.84 -1.10 10.73
N ALA A 49 -13.62 -2.15 10.49
CA ALA A 49 -13.84 -3.27 11.41
C ALA A 49 -13.07 -4.55 11.02
N GLY A 50 -12.02 -4.44 10.19
CA GLY A 50 -11.16 -5.59 9.82
C GLY A 50 -11.58 -6.35 8.56
N SER A 51 -12.50 -5.81 7.76
CA SER A 51 -12.90 -6.40 6.46
C SER A 51 -12.89 -5.35 5.36
N LEU A 52 -12.21 -5.65 4.26
CA LEU A 52 -12.11 -4.83 3.05
C LEU A 52 -13.31 -5.00 2.14
N THR A 53 -13.98 -6.15 2.18
CA THR A 53 -15.11 -6.49 1.28
C THR A 53 -16.15 -5.37 1.16
N PRO A 54 -16.63 -4.74 2.26
CA PRO A 54 -17.62 -3.67 2.18
C PRO A 54 -17.12 -2.41 1.45
N PHE A 55 -15.81 -2.22 1.37
CA PHE A 55 -15.16 -1.02 0.83
C PHE A 55 -14.57 -1.23 -0.57
N HIS A 56 -14.66 -2.43 -1.15
CA HIS A 56 -14.08 -2.73 -2.47
C HIS A 56 -14.56 -1.75 -3.55
N ASP A 57 -15.86 -1.50 -3.64
CA ASP A 57 -16.41 -0.62 -4.67
C ASP A 57 -15.97 0.83 -4.45
N ALA A 58 -15.89 1.28 -3.19
CA ALA A 58 -15.41 2.61 -2.84
C ALA A 58 -13.93 2.78 -3.20
N VAL A 59 -13.08 1.81 -2.86
CA VAL A 59 -11.67 1.82 -3.23
C VAL A 59 -11.52 1.86 -4.74
N LEU A 60 -12.19 0.96 -5.47
CA LEU A 60 -12.12 0.90 -6.93
C LEU A 60 -12.65 2.16 -7.62
N ALA A 61 -13.58 2.90 -6.99
CA ALA A 61 -14.08 4.17 -7.50
C ALA A 61 -13.10 5.34 -7.25
N ALA A 62 -12.31 5.28 -6.17
CA ALA A 62 -11.29 6.27 -5.86
C ALA A 62 -10.04 6.13 -6.74
N LEU A 63 -9.74 4.92 -7.23
CA LEU A 63 -8.65 4.69 -8.17
C LEU A 63 -8.95 5.35 -9.52
N ASN A 64 -8.19 6.39 -9.88
CA ASN A 64 -8.37 7.10 -11.14
C ASN A 64 -7.63 6.38 -12.27
N PRO A 65 -8.31 5.78 -13.27
CA PRO A 65 -7.65 4.98 -14.31
C PRO A 65 -6.70 5.78 -15.20
N GLU A 66 -6.83 7.11 -15.27
CA GLU A 66 -5.97 7.96 -16.08
C GLU A 66 -4.64 8.31 -15.38
N PHE A 67 -4.59 8.21 -14.05
CA PHE A 67 -3.46 8.70 -13.26
C PHE A 67 -2.88 7.64 -12.31
N THR A 68 -3.71 6.78 -11.74
CA THR A 68 -3.30 5.74 -10.81
C THR A 68 -2.82 4.53 -11.59
N LYS A 69 -1.56 4.15 -11.40
CA LYS A 69 -1.00 2.89 -11.91
C LYS A 69 -0.84 1.86 -10.81
N TYR A 70 -0.42 2.30 -9.64
CA TYR A 70 -0.24 1.47 -8.46
C TYR A 70 -0.99 2.05 -7.28
N PHE A 71 -1.36 1.19 -6.34
CA PHE A 71 -1.95 1.64 -5.09
C PHE A 71 -1.54 0.74 -3.92
N ALA A 72 -1.72 1.27 -2.72
CA ALA A 72 -1.54 0.56 -1.47
C ALA A 72 -2.72 0.79 -0.53
N ILE A 73 -3.01 -0.21 0.31
CA ILE A 73 -3.99 -0.11 1.38
C ILE A 73 -3.33 -0.29 2.74
N ALA A 74 -3.81 0.45 3.74
CA ALA A 74 -3.35 0.32 5.11
C ALA A 74 -4.52 0.37 6.08
N HIS A 75 -4.47 -0.44 7.13
CA HIS A 75 -5.52 -0.50 8.14
C HIS A 75 -4.92 -0.78 9.53
N PRO A 76 -5.64 -0.49 10.63
CA PRO A 76 -5.18 -0.87 11.96
C PRO A 76 -5.17 -2.39 12.14
N GLY A 77 -4.32 -2.84 13.06
CA GLY A 77 -4.28 -4.22 13.54
C GLY A 77 -2.98 -4.92 13.18
N ARG A 78 -3.04 -6.25 13.19
CA ARG A 78 -1.93 -7.15 12.86
C ARG A 78 -2.50 -8.33 12.08
N PHE A 79 -1.70 -8.87 11.19
CA PHE A 79 -1.90 -10.20 10.63
C PHE A 79 -0.62 -11.01 10.80
N SER A 80 -0.72 -12.33 10.82
CA SER A 80 0.45 -13.20 11.00
C SER A 80 1.43 -13.07 9.83
N GLU A 81 2.72 -12.91 10.13
CA GLU A 81 3.80 -12.95 9.13
C GLU A 81 3.98 -14.34 8.50
N TYR A 82 3.43 -15.38 9.14
CA TYR A 82 3.61 -16.78 8.75
C TYR A 82 2.30 -17.49 8.40
N ASP A 83 1.16 -16.83 8.60
CA ASP A 83 -0.16 -17.38 8.36
C ASP A 83 -1.02 -16.38 7.58
N PHE A 84 -1.03 -16.56 6.26
CA PHE A 84 -1.79 -15.74 5.33
C PHE A 84 -3.23 -16.26 5.12
N SER A 85 -3.73 -17.16 5.99
CA SER A 85 -5.11 -17.67 5.90
C SER A 85 -6.15 -16.72 6.47
N GLU A 86 -5.74 -15.56 6.97
CA GLU A 86 -6.66 -14.55 7.49
C GLU A 86 -7.59 -14.04 6.37
N PRO A 87 -8.90 -13.89 6.62
CA PRO A 87 -9.87 -13.49 5.60
C PRO A 87 -9.49 -12.22 4.85
N ILE A 88 -8.85 -11.27 5.53
CA ILE A 88 -8.42 -10.00 4.93
C ILE A 88 -7.40 -10.17 3.79
N MET A 89 -6.65 -11.27 3.76
CA MET A 89 -5.73 -11.61 2.67
C MET A 89 -6.47 -12.01 1.40
N ASP A 90 -7.49 -12.86 1.54
CA ASP A 90 -8.35 -13.26 0.43
C ASP A 90 -9.14 -12.07 -0.12
N GLU A 91 -9.64 -11.21 0.78
CA GLU A 91 -10.34 -9.98 0.40
C GLU A 91 -9.42 -9.01 -0.36
N ALA A 92 -8.18 -8.81 0.11
CA ALA A 92 -7.19 -8.00 -0.59
C ALA A 92 -6.84 -8.59 -1.96
N GLY A 93 -6.72 -9.91 -2.08
CA GLY A 93 -6.50 -10.59 -3.36
C GLY A 93 -7.68 -10.42 -4.34
N ALA A 94 -8.91 -10.43 -3.84
CA ALA A 94 -10.10 -10.16 -4.63
C ALA A 94 -10.14 -8.69 -5.12
N LEU A 95 -9.77 -7.74 -4.26
CA LEU A 95 -9.63 -6.33 -4.63
C LEU A 95 -8.54 -6.12 -5.69
N GLU A 96 -7.37 -6.73 -5.50
CA GLU A 96 -6.26 -6.69 -6.45
C GLU A 96 -6.69 -7.21 -7.82
N SER A 97 -7.38 -8.35 -7.87
CA SER A 97 -7.88 -8.94 -9.11
C SER A 97 -8.82 -7.98 -9.87
N LYS A 98 -9.75 -7.33 -9.16
CA LYS A 98 -10.67 -6.35 -9.74
C LYS A 98 -9.97 -5.07 -10.21
N ALA A 99 -8.93 -4.63 -9.50
CA ALA A 99 -8.14 -3.47 -9.90
C ALA A 99 -7.26 -3.79 -11.13
N ALA A 100 -6.72 -5.01 -11.20
CA ALA A 100 -5.90 -5.48 -12.32
C ALA A 100 -6.69 -5.52 -13.65
N GLU A 101 -7.98 -5.86 -13.61
CA GLU A 101 -8.89 -5.74 -14.77
C GLU A 101 -8.96 -4.32 -15.36
N ARG A 102 -8.61 -3.31 -14.56
CA ARG A 102 -8.56 -1.90 -14.94
C ARG A 102 -7.13 -1.38 -15.17
N GLY A 103 -6.14 -2.28 -15.19
CA GLY A 103 -4.73 -1.96 -15.44
C GLY A 103 -3.95 -1.42 -14.22
N MET A 104 -4.54 -1.49 -13.02
CA MET A 104 -3.97 -0.97 -11.78
C MET A 104 -3.51 -2.11 -10.86
N GLN A 105 -2.44 -1.89 -10.11
CA GLN A 105 -1.81 -2.95 -9.32
C GLN A 105 -1.71 -2.60 -7.83
N LEU A 106 -2.10 -3.54 -6.97
CA LEU A 106 -1.89 -3.44 -5.53
C LEU A 106 -0.45 -3.79 -5.19
N ILE A 107 0.35 -2.81 -4.78
CA ILE A 107 1.77 -3.01 -4.46
C ILE A 107 2.08 -2.95 -2.95
N GLY A 108 1.08 -2.59 -2.13
CA GLY A 108 1.23 -2.50 -0.69
C GLY A 108 -0.05 -2.86 0.06
N HIS A 109 0.05 -3.72 1.07
CA HIS A 109 -1.05 -4.04 1.99
C HIS A 109 -0.49 -4.11 3.40
N PHE A 110 -0.88 -3.14 4.23
CA PHE A 110 -0.29 -2.91 5.54
C PHE A 110 -1.28 -3.03 6.68
N ALA A 111 -0.90 -3.76 7.72
CA ALA A 111 -1.54 -3.69 9.04
C ALA A 111 -0.63 -2.89 9.98
N ILE A 112 -1.17 -1.84 10.60
CA ILE A 112 -0.40 -0.90 11.44
C ILE A 112 -0.92 -0.93 12.87
N ASP A 113 0.00 -0.93 13.83
CA ASP A 113 -0.30 -0.79 15.26
C ASP A 113 0.54 0.33 15.93
N GLU A 114 0.38 0.54 17.24
CA GLU A 114 1.12 1.59 17.95
C GLU A 114 2.64 1.40 17.93
N THR A 115 3.11 0.17 17.80
CA THR A 115 4.51 -0.24 17.89
C THR A 115 5.19 -0.45 16.55
N GLY A 116 4.44 -0.65 15.47
CA GLY A 116 5.01 -0.90 14.15
C GLY A 116 3.97 -1.18 13.07
N TYR A 117 4.38 -1.95 12.06
CA TYR A 117 3.55 -2.38 10.95
C TYR A 117 3.98 -3.74 10.43
N MET A 118 3.06 -4.41 9.74
CA MET A 118 3.26 -5.62 8.97
C MET A 118 2.84 -5.36 7.52
N SER A 119 3.50 -6.00 6.56
CA SER A 119 3.16 -5.90 5.14
C SER A 119 2.98 -7.29 4.54
N ALA A 120 1.89 -7.48 3.79
CA ALA A 120 1.66 -8.69 3.00
C ALA A 120 2.28 -8.59 1.58
N ARG A 121 2.99 -7.49 1.30
CA ARG A 121 3.60 -7.17 0.01
C ARG A 121 5.01 -6.57 0.25
N ALA A 122 5.40 -5.54 -0.50
CA ALA A 122 6.72 -4.94 -0.35
C ALA A 122 6.89 -4.34 1.07
N LEU A 123 8.04 -4.62 1.67
CA LEU A 123 8.54 -4.10 2.95
C LEU A 123 9.72 -3.14 2.73
N SER A 124 10.52 -3.38 1.70
CA SER A 124 11.77 -2.68 1.41
C SER A 124 11.69 -1.94 0.08
N TYR A 125 12.84 -1.45 -0.39
CA TYR A 125 13.02 -0.85 -1.70
C TYR A 125 12.56 -1.79 -2.80
N PHE A 126 11.77 -1.28 -3.75
CA PHE A 126 11.15 -2.15 -4.72
C PHE A 126 12.13 -2.76 -5.74
N ASP A 127 13.32 -2.16 -5.90
CA ASP A 127 14.42 -2.69 -6.73
C ASP A 127 15.00 -4.02 -6.20
N GLN A 128 14.64 -4.41 -4.98
CA GLN A 128 15.06 -5.68 -4.35
C GLN A 128 14.11 -6.84 -4.64
N TYR A 129 12.95 -6.60 -5.26
CA TYR A 129 11.94 -7.63 -5.47
C TYR A 129 11.97 -8.18 -6.89
N PRO A 130 12.11 -9.51 -7.08
CA PRO A 130 12.27 -10.11 -8.40
C PRO A 130 10.99 -10.12 -9.26
N ASN A 131 9.82 -9.88 -8.67
CA ASN A 131 8.51 -9.99 -9.34
C ASN A 131 7.83 -8.63 -9.56
N HIS A 132 8.60 -7.54 -9.46
CA HIS A 132 8.13 -6.21 -9.76
C HIS A 132 8.62 -5.76 -11.14
N ASP A 133 8.61 -6.68 -12.12
CA ASP A 133 9.00 -6.42 -13.51
C ASP A 133 8.16 -5.31 -14.16
N ASP A 134 6.96 -5.05 -13.62
CA ASP A 134 6.07 -3.98 -14.03
C ASP A 134 6.34 -2.64 -13.35
N LEU A 135 7.33 -2.52 -12.45
CA LEU A 135 7.70 -1.23 -11.87
C LEU A 135 8.50 -0.37 -12.85
N PRO A 136 8.50 0.96 -12.66
CA PRO A 136 9.04 1.87 -13.65
C PRO A 136 10.56 1.69 -13.78
N ARG A 137 11.08 1.68 -15.02
CA ARG A 137 12.52 1.52 -15.30
C ARG A 137 13.41 2.55 -14.59
N THR A 138 12.87 3.70 -14.22
CA THR A 138 13.54 4.74 -13.43
C THR A 138 14.02 4.24 -12.06
N MET A 139 13.37 3.21 -11.51
CA MET A 139 13.74 2.56 -10.25
C MET A 139 15.08 1.81 -10.35
N VAL A 140 15.37 1.17 -11.50
CA VAL A 140 16.67 0.52 -11.77
C VAL A 140 17.80 1.55 -11.79
N HIS A 141 17.54 2.76 -12.29
CA HIS A 141 18.52 3.83 -12.29
C HIS A 141 18.79 4.41 -10.89
N TRP A 142 17.83 4.35 -9.97
CA TRP A 142 18.03 4.78 -8.58
C TRP A 142 18.87 3.80 -7.77
N ALA A 143 18.69 2.49 -7.97
CA ALA A 143 19.54 1.43 -7.41
C ALA A 143 21.04 1.66 -7.71
N HIS A 144 21.33 2.24 -8.88
CA HIS A 144 22.69 2.54 -9.34
C HIS A 144 23.10 4.01 -9.15
N SER A 145 22.21 4.87 -8.67
CA SER A 145 22.54 6.26 -8.38
C SER A 145 23.28 6.34 -7.04
N LYS A 146 24.43 7.04 -7.03
CA LYS A 146 25.20 7.30 -5.79
C LYS A 146 24.45 8.16 -4.76
N LEU A 147 23.20 8.55 -5.04
CA LEU A 147 22.37 9.43 -4.21
C LEU A 147 21.52 8.64 -3.19
N GLY A 148 21.35 7.33 -3.35
CA GLY A 148 20.61 6.47 -2.39
C GLY A 148 21.45 5.90 -1.24
N LYS A 149 22.75 6.21 -1.17
CA LYS A 149 23.64 5.79 -0.07
C LYS A 149 23.89 6.96 0.88
N CYS A 150 22.89 7.29 1.68
CA CYS A 150 23.14 7.85 3.00
C CYS A 150 23.06 6.63 3.94
N GLY A 151 24.14 6.12 4.50
CA GLY A 151 25.09 6.82 5.36
C GLY A 151 24.82 6.32 6.77
#